data_AF-A0A1J5B4W1-F1
#
_entry.id   AF-A0A1J5B4W1-F1
#
_cell.length_a   1.000
_cell.length_b   1.000
_cell.length_c   1.000
_cell.angle_alpha   90.00
_cell.angle_beta   90.00
_cell.angle_gamma   90.00
#
_symmetry.space_group_name_H-M   'P 1'
#
loop_
_entity.id
_entity.type
_entity.pdbx_description
1 polymer ?
#
loop_
_entity_poly.entity_id
_entity_poly.type
_entity_poly.pdbx_seq_one_letter_code
_entity_poly.pdbx_strand_id
1 'polypeptide(L)'
;METTETSNVRNIIGWAIAGLLTALYLFSASGKFMHPENLAQIHLDTWAMIIGIGEIGSALLFLFPKTNIYGAFLLSAYMGGAIIVHMTTQQSILFPSVILIIVWIGALIRNPQICRNCEKK
;
A
#
# COMPACT_ATOMS: atom_id res chain seq x y z
N MET A 1 1.14 36.98 3.72
CA MET A 1 1.74 36.22 4.84
C MET A 1 1.96 34.79 4.35
N GLU A 2 3.11 34.22 4.73
CA GLU A 2 3.87 33.11 4.13
C GLU A 2 3.10 31.84 3.72
N THR A 3 3.47 31.25 2.58
CA THR A 3 3.13 29.84 2.27
C THR A 3 4.33 28.99 1.82
N THR A 4 5.57 29.45 1.99
CA THR A 4 6.78 28.74 1.52
C THR A 4 7.15 27.49 2.34
N GLU A 5 6.68 27.38 3.59
CA GLU A 5 7.00 26.25 4.50
C GLU A 5 6.17 24.96 4.26
N THR A 6 4.97 25.08 3.69
CA THR A 6 4.04 23.94 3.57
C THR A 6 4.51 22.84 2.60
N SER A 7 5.33 23.22 1.62
CA SER A 7 5.88 22.31 0.60
C SER A 7 6.82 21.25 1.20
N ASN A 8 7.73 21.66 2.08
CA ASN A 8 8.79 20.79 2.58
C ASN A 8 8.26 19.75 3.57
N VAL A 9 7.41 20.17 4.51
CA VAL A 9 6.76 19.26 5.49
C VAL A 9 5.90 18.22 4.77
N ARG A 10 5.09 18.64 3.79
CA ARG A 10 4.27 17.71 2.99
C ARG A 10 5.12 16.67 2.26
N ASN A 11 6.23 17.10 1.65
CA ASN A 11 7.13 16.20 0.95
C ASN A 11 7.78 15.19 1.92
N ILE A 12 8.22 15.65 3.10
CA ILE A 12 8.80 14.78 4.13
C ILE A 12 7.78 13.73 4.59
N ILE A 13 6.56 14.14 4.93
CA ILE A 13 5.48 13.23 5.34
C ILE A 13 5.16 12.24 4.22
N GLY A 14 5.06 12.71 2.98
CA GLY A 14 4.81 11.85 1.81
C GLY A 14 5.88 10.78 1.63
N TRP A 15 7.16 11.14 1.77
CA TRP A 15 8.27 10.18 1.70
C TRP A 15 8.35 9.25 2.90
N ALA A 16 8.05 9.74 4.11
CA ALA A 16 8.01 8.93 5.32
C ALA A 16 6.92 7.84 5.21
N ILE A 17 5.70 8.21 4.79
CA ILE A 17 4.61 7.26 4.57
C ILE A 17 4.97 6.27 3.45
N ALA A 18 5.52 6.75 2.33
CA ALA A 18 5.91 5.88 1.23
C ALA A 18 7.01 4.88 1.63
N GLY A 19 8.03 5.33 2.35
CA GLY A 19 9.10 4.48 2.86
C GLY A 19 8.59 3.45 3.86
N LEU A 20 7.75 3.87 4.82
CA LEU A 20 7.17 2.98 5.82
C LEU A 20 6.28 1.90 5.18
N LEU A 21 5.37 2.29 4.29
CA LEU A 21 4.52 1.34 3.57
C LEU A 21 5.36 0.38 2.75
N THR A 22 6.35 0.89 2.00
CA THR A 22 7.23 0.04 1.20
C THR A 22 7.96 -0.98 2.08
N ALA A 23 8.56 -0.54 3.19
CA ALA A 23 9.23 -1.45 4.12
C ALA A 23 8.27 -2.53 4.67
N LEU A 24 7.05 -2.14 5.04
CA LEU A 24 6.01 -3.05 5.53
C LEU A 24 5.63 -4.10 4.47
N TYR A 25 5.37 -3.69 3.23
CA TYR A 25 5.01 -4.60 2.14
C TYR A 25 6.17 -5.51 1.74
N LEU A 26 7.41 -5.00 1.74
CA LEU A 26 8.59 -5.84 1.47
C LEU A 26 8.80 -6.88 2.57
N PHE A 27 8.57 -6.52 3.84
CA PHE A 27 8.62 -7.45 4.96
C PHE A 27 7.49 -8.51 4.91
N SER A 28 6.28 -8.09 4.55
CA SER A 28 5.15 -9.02 4.35
C SER A 28 5.39 -9.97 3.17
N ALA A 29 6.00 -9.48 2.09
CA ALA A 29 6.36 -10.30 0.93
C ALA A 29 7.49 -11.29 1.26
N SER A 30 8.52 -10.88 2.02
CA SER A 30 9.61 -11.80 2.41
C SER A 30 9.09 -13.01 3.18
N GLY A 31 8.08 -12.80 4.06
CA GLY A 31 7.40 -13.89 4.76
C GLY A 31 6.77 -14.93 3.81
N LYS A 32 6.26 -14.51 2.65
CA LYS A 32 5.67 -15.42 1.65
C LYS A 32 6.72 -16.25 0.90
N PHE A 33 7.94 -15.73 0.74
CA PHE A 33 9.04 -16.47 0.13
C PHE A 33 9.72 -17.41 1.12
N MET A 34 9.86 -17.00 2.38
CA MET A 34 10.53 -17.80 3.41
C MET A 34 9.62 -18.87 3.99
N HIS A 35 8.33 -18.58 4.12
CA HIS A 35 7.33 -19.43 4.77
C HIS A 35 6.03 -19.52 3.93
N PRO A 36 6.10 -20.08 2.71
CA PRO A 36 4.93 -20.22 1.85
C PRO A 36 3.82 -21.09 2.49
N GLU A 37 4.16 -21.97 3.42
CA GLU A 37 3.24 -22.81 4.18
C GLU A 37 2.21 -22.02 5.01
N ASN A 38 2.50 -20.75 5.34
CA ASN A 38 1.55 -19.87 6.02
C ASN A 38 0.29 -19.60 5.16
N LEU A 39 0.40 -19.74 3.85
CA LEU A 39 -0.73 -19.60 2.92
C LEU A 39 -1.45 -20.93 2.64
N ALA A 40 -0.94 -22.06 3.14
CA ALA A 40 -1.54 -23.37 2.91
C ALA A 40 -2.93 -23.47 3.57
N GLN A 41 -3.14 -22.79 4.70
CA GLN A 41 -4.44 -22.74 5.40
C GLN A 41 -5.56 -22.16 4.53
N ILE A 42 -5.21 -21.37 3.52
CA ILE A 42 -6.13 -20.75 2.57
C ILE A 42 -5.91 -21.27 1.13
N HIS A 43 -5.16 -22.35 0.95
CA HIS A 43 -4.88 -23.01 -0.34
C HIS A 43 -4.22 -22.07 -1.37
N LEU A 44 -3.40 -21.13 -0.90
CA LEU A 44 -2.66 -20.17 -1.75
C LEU A 44 -1.14 -20.36 -1.72
N ASP A 45 -0.64 -21.43 -1.10
CA ASP A 45 0.78 -21.77 -1.00
C ASP A 45 1.46 -21.88 -2.38
N THR A 46 0.81 -22.51 -3.36
CA THR A 46 1.32 -22.62 -4.74
C THR A 46 1.41 -21.25 -5.43
N TRP A 47 0.61 -20.28 -4.99
CA TRP A 47 0.57 -18.91 -5.53
C TRP A 47 1.45 -17.92 -4.74
N ALA A 48 2.10 -18.37 -3.66
CA ALA A 48 2.88 -17.52 -2.75
C ALA A 48 3.89 -16.63 -3.49
N MET A 49 4.59 -17.20 -4.48
CA MET A 49 5.59 -16.49 -5.28
C MET A 49 4.97 -15.36 -6.10
N ILE A 50 3.85 -15.61 -6.80
CA ILE A 50 3.17 -14.61 -7.62
C ILE A 50 2.58 -13.51 -6.74
N ILE A 51 1.98 -13.89 -5.60
CA ILE A 51 1.45 -12.92 -4.61
C ILE A 51 2.57 -12.04 -4.08
N GLY A 52 3.70 -12.62 -3.68
CA GLY A 52 4.86 -11.88 -3.18
C GLY A 52 5.48 -10.95 -4.22
N ILE A 53 5.63 -11.39 -5.47
CA ILE A 53 6.13 -10.55 -6.57
C ILE A 53 5.16 -9.39 -6.84
N GLY A 54 3.85 -9.67 -6.87
CA GLY A 54 2.83 -8.64 -7.05
C GLY A 54 2.86 -7.59 -5.94
N GLU A 55 3.02 -8.02 -4.69
CA GLU A 55 3.16 -7.15 -3.53
C GLU A 55 4.40 -6.25 -3.62
N ILE A 56 5.57 -6.82 -3.92
CA ILE A 56 6.83 -6.09 -4.09
C ILE A 56 6.70 -5.08 -5.24
N GLY A 57 6.21 -5.52 -6.41
CA GLY A 57 6.05 -4.65 -7.57
C GLY A 57 5.11 -3.47 -7.29
N SER A 58 4.00 -3.73 -6.60
CA SER A 58 3.05 -2.69 -6.19
C SER A 58 3.67 -1.70 -5.21
N ALA A 59 4.43 -2.18 -4.23
CA ALA A 59 5.13 -1.35 -3.25
C ALA A 59 6.20 -0.47 -3.90
N LEU A 60 7.00 -1.02 -4.83
CA LEU A 60 8.01 -0.27 -5.57
C LEU A 60 7.36 0.80 -6.46
N LEU A 61 6.30 0.44 -7.20
CA LEU A 61 5.55 1.42 -7.99
C LEU A 61 4.98 2.54 -7.11
N PHE A 62 4.51 2.21 -5.90
CA PHE A 62 4.05 3.20 -4.95
C PHE A 62 5.21 4.09 -4.47
N LEU A 63 6.38 3.53 -4.17
CA LEU A 63 7.55 4.30 -3.73
C LEU A 63 8.00 5.34 -4.76
N PHE A 64 8.06 4.98 -6.05
CA PHE A 64 8.56 5.90 -7.08
C PHE A 64 7.54 7.01 -7.40
N PRO A 65 7.94 8.31 -7.36
CA PRO A 65 7.01 9.42 -7.46
C PRO A 65 6.27 9.51 -8.80
N LYS A 66 6.88 9.06 -9.90
CA LYS A 66 6.26 9.08 -11.23
C LYS A 66 5.18 8.00 -11.42
N THR A 67 5.22 6.93 -10.63
CA THR A 67 4.34 5.77 -10.78
C THR A 67 3.42 5.54 -9.57
N ASN A 68 3.49 6.43 -8.57
CA ASN A 68 2.87 6.21 -7.27
C ASN A 68 1.35 5.95 -7.33
N ILE A 69 0.63 6.51 -8.31
CA ILE A 69 -0.81 6.32 -8.50
C ILE A 69 -1.10 4.88 -8.92
N TYR A 70 -0.31 4.32 -9.84
CA TYR A 70 -0.43 2.93 -10.25
C TYR A 70 -0.11 1.99 -9.08
N GLY A 71 0.92 2.31 -8.30
CA GLY A 71 1.22 1.61 -7.06
C GLY A 71 0.06 1.65 -6.08
N ALA A 72 -0.54 2.82 -5.85
CA ALA A 72 -1.68 2.98 -4.95
C ALA A 72 -2.89 2.15 -5.40
N PHE A 73 -3.16 2.12 -6.71
CA PHE A 73 -4.23 1.29 -7.29
C PHE A 73 -3.97 -0.20 -7.06
N LEU A 74 -2.76 -0.67 -7.35
CA LEU A 74 -2.39 -2.08 -7.16
C LEU A 74 -2.38 -2.48 -5.68
N LEU A 75 -1.84 -1.64 -4.80
CA LEU A 75 -1.88 -1.87 -3.35
C LEU A 75 -3.32 -1.86 -2.81
N SER A 76 -4.22 -1.09 -3.42
CA SER A 76 -5.64 -1.13 -3.08
C SER A 76 -6.29 -2.47 -3.45
N ALA A 77 -6.02 -2.98 -4.65
CA ALA A 77 -6.47 -4.30 -5.07
C ALA A 77 -5.88 -5.41 -4.18
N TYR A 78 -4.59 -5.33 -3.87
CA TYR A 78 -3.90 -6.27 -2.98
C TYR A 78 -4.54 -6.30 -1.58
N MET A 79 -4.73 -5.12 -0.97
CA MET A 79 -5.35 -5.02 0.36
C MET A 79 -6.81 -5.47 0.37
N GLY A 80 -7.56 -5.23 -0.71
CA GLY A 80 -8.90 -5.81 -0.87
C GLY A 80 -8.89 -7.34 -0.78
N GLY A 81 -7.94 -7.99 -1.45
CA GLY A 81 -7.72 -9.43 -1.33
C GLY A 81 -7.35 -9.87 0.09
N ALA A 82 -6.42 -9.14 0.74
CA ALA A 82 -6.02 -9.41 2.12
C ALA A 82 -7.19 -9.30 3.11
N ILE A 83 -8.07 -8.31 2.93
CA ILE A 83 -9.28 -8.16 3.77
C ILE A 83 -10.19 -9.39 3.62
N ILE A 84 -10.42 -9.88 2.40
CA ILE A 84 -11.22 -11.10 2.18
C ILE A 84 -10.57 -12.30 2.87
N VAL A 85 -9.25 -12.46 2.75
CA VAL A 85 -8.51 -13.55 3.42
C VAL A 85 -8.67 -13.47 4.95
N HIS A 86 -8.59 -12.27 5.53
CA HIS A 86 -8.81 -12.08 6.97
C HIS A 86 -10.25 -12.44 7.36
N MET A 87 -11.24 -12.07 6.55
CA MET A 87 -12.65 -12.44 6.78
C MET A 87 -12.87 -13.95 6.73
N THR A 88 -12.29 -14.64 5.73
CA THR A 88 -12.47 -16.09 5.56
C THR A 88 -11.73 -16.90 6.63
N THR A 89 -10.65 -16.37 7.18
CA THR A 89 -9.88 -17.00 8.29
C THR A 89 -10.33 -16.56 9.68
N GLN A 90 -11.43 -15.80 9.78
CA GLN A 90 -11.97 -15.24 11.03
C GLN A 90 -10.94 -14.40 11.82
N GLN A 91 -10.04 -13.74 11.11
CA GLN A 91 -9.07 -12.79 11.66
C GLN A 91 -9.60 -11.35 11.60
N SER A 92 -8.99 -10.47 12.39
CA SER A 92 -9.38 -9.06 12.39
C SER A 92 -9.07 -8.38 11.06
N ILE A 93 -10.06 -7.72 10.47
CA ILE A 93 -9.90 -6.93 9.23
C ILE A 93 -9.28 -5.55 9.49
N LEU A 94 -9.18 -5.12 10.75
CA LEU A 94 -8.74 -3.76 11.09
C LEU A 94 -7.36 -3.45 10.54
N PHE A 95 -6.42 -4.39 10.66
CA PHE A 95 -5.05 -4.19 10.20
C PHE A 95 -4.98 -3.91 8.69
N PRO A 96 -5.44 -4.80 7.78
CA PRO A 96 -5.37 -4.53 6.35
C PRO A 96 -6.23 -3.32 5.92
N SER A 97 -7.36 -3.05 6.59
CA SER A 97 -8.16 -1.85 6.32
C SER A 97 -7.45 -0.56 6.69
N VAL A 98 -6.78 -0.49 7.84
CA VAL A 98 -6.01 0.69 8.25
C VAL A 98 -4.82 0.91 7.32
N ILE A 99 -4.10 -0.15 6.93
CA ILE A 99 -3.00 -0.03 5.96
C ILE A 99 -3.51 0.49 4.62
N LEU A 100 -4.66 0.02 4.13
CA LEU A 100 -5.28 0.54 2.90
C LEU A 100 -5.60 2.04 3.00
N ILE A 101 -6.16 2.49 4.12
CA ILE A 101 -6.42 3.92 4.35
C ILE A 101 -5.11 4.73 4.32
N ILE A 102 -4.03 4.22 4.95
CA ILE A 102 -2.73 4.89 4.94
C ILE A 102 -2.15 4.96 3.52
N VAL A 103 -2.33 3.92 2.68
CA VAL A 103 -1.96 3.94 1.26
C VAL A 103 -2.68 5.09 0.54
N TRP A 104 -3.99 5.25 0.75
CA TRP A 104 -4.76 6.34 0.13
C TRP A 104 -4.31 7.71 0.64
N ILE A 105 -4.13 7.89 1.94
CA ILE A 105 -3.62 9.15 2.52
C ILE A 105 -2.25 9.49 1.91
N GLY A 106 -1.32 8.54 1.87
CA GLY A 106 -0.01 8.73 1.27
C GLY A 106 -0.07 9.11 -0.22
N ALA A 107 -0.98 8.49 -0.97
CA ALA A 107 -1.21 8.81 -2.38
C ALA A 107 -1.75 10.24 -2.55
N LEU A 108 -2.72 10.66 -1.74
CA LEU A 108 -3.33 12.00 -1.80
C LEU A 108 -2.34 13.10 -1.40
N ILE A 109 -1.53 12.87 -0.36
CA ILE A 109 -0.48 13.80 0.08
C ILE A 109 0.56 14.02 -1.03
N ARG A 110 0.94 12.95 -1.74
CA ARG A 110 1.93 13.01 -2.82
C ARG A 110 1.37 13.52 -4.15
N ASN A 111 0.05 13.43 -4.35
CA ASN A 111 -0.64 13.86 -5.56
C ASN A 111 -1.81 14.82 -5.25
N PRO A 112 -1.52 16.04 -4.75
CA PRO A 112 -2.55 16.98 -4.34
C PRO A 112 -3.49 17.42 -5.48
N GLN A 113 -3.07 17.25 -6.74
CA GLN A 113 -3.86 17.57 -7.92
C GLN A 113 -5.14 16.70 -8.02
N ILE A 114 -5.12 15.48 -7.45
CA ILE A 114 -6.28 14.57 -7.47
C ILE A 114 -7.44 15.16 -6.67
N CYS A 115 -7.19 15.68 -5.46
CA CYS A 115 -8.20 16.32 -4.64
C CYS A 115 -8.65 17.68 -5.21
N ARG A 116 -7.72 18.45 -5.80
CA ARG A 116 -8.01 19.81 -6.28
C ARG A 116 -9.04 19.84 -7.43
N ASN A 117 -9.20 18.74 -8.15
CA ASN A 117 -10.21 18.62 -9.20
C ASN A 117 -11.63 18.31 -8.65
N CYS A 118 -11.77 17.87 -7.40
CA CYS A 118 -13.08 17.61 -6.79
C CYS A 118 -13.77 18.90 -6.30
N GLU A 119 -13.02 19.95 -5.98
CA GLU A 119 -13.58 21.25 -5.54
C GLU A 119 -14.08 22.12 -6.70
N LYS A 120 -13.71 21.81 -7.94
CA LYS A 120 -14.03 22.62 -9.13
C LYS A 120 -15.26 22.13 -9.91
N LYS A 121 -16.01 21.18 -9.36
CA LYS A 121 -17.17 20.57 -10.01
C LYS A 121 -18.37 20.64 -9.08
#